data_AF-A0A956MTR1-F1
#
_entry.id   AF-A0A956MTR1-F1
#
_cell.length_a   1.000
_cell.length_b   1.000
_cell.length_c   1.000
_cell.angle_alpha   90.00
_cell.angle_beta   90.00
_cell.angle_gamma   90.00
#
_symmetry.space_group_name_H-M   'P 1'
#
loop_
_entity.id
_entity.type
_entity.pdbx_description
1 polymer ?
#
loop_
_entity_poly.entity_id
_entity_poly.type
_entity_poly.pdbx_seq_one_letter_code
_entity_poly.pdbx_strand_id
1 'polypeptide(L)'
;EEHGIDLRRATNLKEILAGEDGRVRAVMTEDGEEIPCQIVGLTPGVHPNIDLVQNSGIETNHGVLVNEYLETNLPDVYAAGDCVEIKAAMEGERSRFEQLWYTGKMHGEVLAKTITGERTKYERGIWYNSAKFLDIEYQTYGFVSHQPRPGETSLYWEHPEGRHCARIVYKTDSHEVVGFSFFGIRYRHRVCERWLREKRTVEYVLENLGEGNFDPEFFKQYESEIVSKFNLQNPGANLKLKRRKGLFRRLFA
;
A
#
# COMPACT_ATOMS: atom_id res chain seq x y z
N GLU A 1 2.36 13.43 -17.93
CA GLU A 1 2.51 14.04 -19.27
C GLU A 1 1.19 14.28 -19.98
N GLU A 2 0.33 13.27 -20.23
CA GLU A 2 -0.98 13.47 -20.90
C GLU A 2 -1.86 14.54 -20.23
N HIS A 3 -1.83 14.62 -18.90
CA HIS A 3 -2.55 15.64 -18.12
C HIS A 3 -1.86 17.02 -18.06
N GLY A 4 -0.88 17.29 -18.93
CA GLY A 4 -0.12 18.55 -18.95
C GLY A 4 0.91 18.70 -17.84
N ILE A 5 1.17 17.62 -17.08
CA ILE A 5 2.19 17.60 -16.03
C ILE A 5 3.55 17.30 -16.65
N ASP A 6 4.47 18.25 -16.51
CA ASP A 6 5.89 18.10 -16.82
C ASP A 6 6.59 17.31 -15.69
N LEU A 7 6.93 16.05 -15.97
CA LEU A 7 7.52 15.13 -15.00
C LEU A 7 9.05 15.11 -15.15
N ARG A 8 9.75 15.81 -14.27
CA ARG A 8 11.22 15.82 -14.21
C ARG A 8 11.71 14.73 -13.25
N ARG A 9 12.26 13.65 -13.80
CA ARG A 9 12.84 12.52 -13.03
C ARG A 9 14.31 12.77 -12.74
N ALA A 10 14.79 12.24 -11.61
CA ALA A 10 16.18 12.42 -11.17
C ALA A 10 16.59 13.90 -11.05
N THR A 11 15.62 14.77 -10.77
CA THR A 11 15.82 16.20 -10.56
C THR A 11 15.52 16.52 -9.12
N ASN A 12 16.51 16.99 -8.38
CA ASN A 12 16.37 17.35 -6.98
C ASN A 12 16.22 18.87 -6.82
N LEU A 13 15.41 19.27 -5.85
CA LEU A 13 15.28 20.66 -5.42
C LEU A 13 16.52 21.07 -4.62
N LYS A 14 17.20 22.13 -5.06
CA LYS A 14 18.30 22.76 -4.31
C LYS A 14 17.82 23.89 -3.42
N GLU A 15 17.01 24.79 -3.96
CA GLU A 15 16.59 26.01 -3.26
C GLU A 15 15.24 26.52 -3.78
N ILE A 16 14.44 27.15 -2.91
CA ILE A 16 13.24 27.91 -3.27
C ILE A 16 13.62 29.39 -3.31
N LEU A 17 13.45 30.03 -4.47
CA LEU A 17 13.85 31.41 -4.69
C LEU A 17 12.68 32.36 -4.43
N ALA A 18 12.92 33.37 -3.59
CA ALA A 18 11.97 34.45 -3.33
C ALA A 18 12.14 35.61 -4.32
N GLY A 19 11.03 36.30 -4.62
CA GLY A 19 11.00 37.60 -5.28
C GLY A 19 11.15 38.76 -4.30
N GLU A 20 11.13 39.98 -4.83
CA GLU A 20 11.28 41.21 -4.04
C GLU A 20 10.16 41.39 -2.99
N ASP A 21 9.00 40.81 -3.22
CA ASP A 21 7.85 40.82 -2.30
C ASP A 21 7.90 39.70 -1.24
N GLY A 22 8.99 38.91 -1.22
CA GLY A 22 9.19 37.77 -0.33
C GLY A 22 8.39 36.51 -0.70
N ARG A 23 7.61 36.53 -1.79
CA ARG A 23 6.89 35.34 -2.27
C ARG A 23 7.78 34.48 -3.16
N VAL A 24 7.44 33.21 -3.31
CA VAL A 24 8.14 32.33 -4.24
C VAL A 24 8.01 32.85 -5.67
N ARG A 25 9.13 32.84 -6.41
CA ARG A 25 9.17 33.16 -7.85
C ARG A 25 9.67 32.00 -8.71
N ALA A 26 10.48 31.11 -8.14
CA ALA A 26 11.09 29.99 -8.84
C ALA A 26 11.65 28.95 -7.85
N VAL A 27 12.01 27.78 -8.38
CA VAL A 27 12.87 26.80 -7.71
C VAL A 27 14.18 26.64 -8.48
N MET A 28 15.27 26.43 -7.77
CA MET A 28 16.57 26.07 -8.32
C MET A 28 16.77 24.57 -8.17
N THR A 29 17.14 23.87 -9.23
CA THR A 29 17.52 22.45 -9.18
C THR A 29 18.99 22.28 -8.79
N GLU A 30 19.37 21.09 -8.35
CA GLU A 30 20.79 20.79 -8.07
C GLU A 30 21.69 20.92 -9.32
N ASP A 31 21.13 20.73 -10.51
CA ASP A 31 21.80 20.88 -11.80
C ASP A 31 21.89 22.34 -12.28
N GLY A 32 21.33 23.29 -11.52
CA GLY A 32 21.38 24.72 -11.83
C GLY A 32 20.29 25.23 -12.76
N GLU A 33 19.24 24.44 -13.02
CA GLU A 33 18.05 24.89 -13.75
C GLU A 33 17.17 25.73 -12.81
N GLU A 34 16.79 26.92 -13.25
CA GLU A 34 15.77 27.73 -12.57
C GLU A 34 14.40 27.48 -13.22
N ILE A 35 13.43 27.00 -12.44
CA ILE A 35 12.06 26.71 -12.90
C ILE A 35 11.12 27.75 -12.28
N PRO A 36 10.57 28.69 -13.07
CA PRO A 36 9.64 29.71 -12.58
C PRO A 36 8.36 29.10 -12.02
N CYS A 37 7.92 29.55 -10.84
CA CYS A 37 6.70 29.08 -10.20
C CYS A 37 6.17 30.10 -9.18
N GLN A 38 4.86 30.04 -8.92
CA GLN A 38 4.19 30.92 -7.93
C GLN A 38 3.65 30.13 -6.73
N ILE A 39 3.69 28.79 -6.81
CA ILE A 39 3.28 27.85 -5.77
C ILE A 39 4.31 26.73 -5.77
N VAL A 40 4.77 26.35 -4.57
CA VAL A 40 5.63 25.18 -4.36
C VAL A 40 4.95 24.25 -3.37
N GLY A 41 4.71 23.02 -3.80
CA GLY A 41 4.27 21.93 -2.91
C GLY A 41 5.47 21.04 -2.55
N LEU A 42 5.71 20.84 -1.26
CA LEU A 42 6.74 19.93 -0.78
C LEU A 42 6.10 18.60 -0.37
N THR A 43 6.49 17.52 -1.04
CA THR A 43 6.07 16.15 -0.71
C THR A 43 7.24 15.17 -0.56
N PRO A 44 8.36 15.51 0.11
CA PRO A 44 9.52 14.61 0.26
C PRO A 44 9.29 13.48 1.29
N GLY A 45 8.22 13.57 2.08
CA GLY A 45 7.94 12.66 3.20
C GLY A 45 7.40 13.45 4.39
N VAL A 46 7.03 12.72 5.45
CA VAL A 46 6.58 13.30 6.73
C VAL A 46 7.39 12.70 7.87
N HIS A 47 7.52 13.46 8.95
CA HIS A 47 8.14 13.01 10.19
C HIS A 47 7.11 13.01 11.32
N PRO A 48 7.12 12.01 12.22
CA PRO A 48 6.31 12.02 13.44
C PRO A 48 6.47 13.34 14.22
N ASN A 49 5.36 14.02 14.49
CA ASN A 49 5.36 15.18 15.38
C ASN A 49 5.34 14.70 16.83
N ILE A 50 6.52 14.64 17.44
CA ILE A 50 6.74 14.13 18.80
C ILE A 50 7.29 15.19 19.75
N ASP A 51 7.21 16.47 19.37
CA ASP A 51 7.76 17.59 20.16
C ASP A 51 7.15 17.67 21.56
N LEU A 52 5.86 17.32 21.68
CA LEU A 52 5.12 17.30 22.95
C LEU A 52 5.78 16.41 24.02
N VAL A 53 6.40 15.30 23.60
CA VAL A 53 6.96 14.32 24.52
C VAL A 53 8.46 14.49 24.74
N GLN A 54 9.07 15.51 24.12
CA GLN A 54 10.48 15.83 24.36
C GLN A 54 10.70 16.13 25.85
N ASN A 55 11.73 15.52 26.43
CA ASN A 55 12.10 15.65 27.85
C ASN A 55 11.07 15.13 28.87
N SER A 56 10.02 14.43 28.44
CA SER A 56 9.00 13.84 29.34
C SER A 56 9.46 12.55 30.05
N GLY A 57 10.58 11.97 29.64
CA GLY A 57 10.99 10.61 30.04
C GLY A 57 10.33 9.50 29.21
N ILE A 58 9.43 9.83 28.27
CA ILE A 58 8.90 8.89 27.29
C ILE A 58 9.99 8.52 26.29
N GLU A 59 10.20 7.23 26.08
CA GLU A 59 11.16 6.72 25.10
C GLU A 59 10.71 7.09 23.67
N THR A 60 11.65 7.64 22.90
CA THR A 60 11.44 8.03 21.51
C THR A 60 12.62 7.59 20.66
N ASN A 61 12.37 7.40 19.36
CA ASN A 61 13.40 7.24 18.34
C ASN A 61 13.00 8.06 17.11
N HIS A 62 12.51 7.46 16.02
CA HIS A 62 11.90 8.27 14.95
C HIS A 62 10.45 8.63 15.30
N GLY A 63 9.80 7.87 16.18
CA GLY A 63 8.49 8.16 16.75
C GLY A 63 8.44 7.88 18.26
N VAL A 64 7.24 7.95 18.84
CA VAL A 64 7.00 7.53 20.23
C VAL A 64 7.08 6.01 20.30
N LEU A 65 8.05 5.49 21.05
CA LEU A 65 8.27 4.06 21.14
C LEU A 65 7.17 3.40 21.98
N VAL A 66 6.46 2.46 21.37
CA VAL A 66 5.40 1.69 22.03
C VAL A 66 5.59 0.20 21.87
N ASN A 67 5.06 -0.57 22.82
CA ASN A 67 4.99 -2.03 22.68
C ASN A 67 3.81 -2.46 21.78
N GLU A 68 3.59 -3.78 21.66
CA GLU A 68 2.49 -4.35 20.86
C GLU A 68 1.08 -4.03 21.39
N TYR A 69 0.95 -3.41 22.57
CA TYR A 69 -0.30 -2.96 23.18
C TYR A 69 -0.47 -1.43 23.11
N LEU A 70 0.42 -0.74 22.38
CA LEU A 70 0.45 0.72 22.22
C LEU A 70 0.80 1.49 23.52
N GLU A 71 1.40 0.81 24.48
CA GLU A 71 1.87 1.37 25.75
C GLU A 71 3.27 1.96 25.58
N THR A 72 3.52 3.12 26.17
CA THR A 72 4.88 3.69 26.29
C THR A 72 5.67 3.00 27.41
N ASN A 73 6.88 3.48 27.70
CA ASN A 73 7.65 3.03 28.87
C ASN A 73 7.11 3.56 30.22
N LEU A 74 6.22 4.55 30.21
CA LEU A 74 5.60 5.09 31.42
C LEU A 74 4.23 4.43 31.67
N PRO A 75 3.90 4.10 32.94
CA PRO A 75 2.61 3.51 33.27
C PRO A 75 1.46 4.45 32.92
N ASP A 76 0.36 3.89 32.43
CA ASP A 76 -0.87 4.61 32.07
C ASP A 76 -0.71 5.70 30.99
N VAL A 77 0.43 5.70 30.27
CA VAL A 77 0.72 6.60 29.15
C VAL A 77 0.84 5.79 27.86
N TYR A 78 0.07 6.19 26.85
CA TYR A 78 -0.09 5.48 25.58
C TYR A 78 0.14 6.43 24.40
N ALA A 79 0.45 5.88 23.23
CA ALA A 79 0.50 6.63 21.98
C ALA A 79 -0.17 5.85 20.84
N ALA A 80 -0.78 6.57 19.89
CA ALA A 80 -1.52 5.99 18.78
C ALA A 80 -1.42 6.90 17.54
N GLY A 81 -1.74 6.34 16.37
CA GLY A 81 -1.69 7.07 15.09
C GLY A 81 -0.28 7.20 14.50
N ASP A 82 -0.06 8.23 13.65
CA ASP A 82 1.15 8.39 12.85
C ASP A 82 2.42 8.70 13.65
N CYS A 83 2.27 9.06 14.93
CA CYS A 83 3.39 9.40 15.79
C CYS A 83 4.10 8.19 16.40
N VAL A 84 3.52 6.98 16.29
CA VAL A 84 4.04 5.80 16.98
C VAL A 84 5.12 5.07 16.19
N GLU A 85 6.11 4.58 16.93
CA GLU A 85 7.08 3.59 16.49
C GLU A 85 6.84 2.32 17.30
N ILE A 86 6.26 1.28 16.67
CA ILE A 86 5.97 0.03 17.37
C ILE A 86 7.25 -0.80 17.42
N LYS A 87 7.72 -1.07 18.63
CA LYS A 87 8.95 -1.85 18.89
C LYS A 87 8.87 -3.21 18.20
N ALA A 88 10.02 -3.62 17.65
CA ALA A 88 10.25 -4.97 17.16
C ALA A 88 9.89 -6.01 18.25
N ALA A 89 9.24 -7.10 17.86
CA ALA A 89 8.86 -8.15 18.80
C ALA A 89 10.05 -9.06 19.13
N MET A 90 10.95 -9.24 18.16
CA MET A 90 12.16 -10.05 18.29
C MET A 90 13.42 -9.23 18.00
N GLU A 91 14.53 -9.59 18.64
CA GLU A 91 15.84 -9.00 18.38
C GLU A 91 16.24 -9.25 16.91
N GLY A 92 16.63 -8.17 16.21
CA GLY A 92 16.95 -8.20 14.77
C GLY A 92 15.76 -7.87 13.84
N GLU A 93 14.53 -7.80 14.34
CA GLU A 93 13.42 -7.23 13.58
C GLU A 93 13.48 -5.69 13.57
N ARG A 94 12.86 -5.07 12.56
CA ARG A 94 12.75 -3.62 12.48
C ARG A 94 11.49 -3.14 13.20
N SER A 95 11.60 -2.04 13.94
CA SER A 95 10.43 -1.30 14.42
C SER A 95 9.50 -0.95 13.25
N ARG A 96 8.19 -0.88 13.54
CA ARG A 96 7.17 -0.63 12.52
C ARG A 96 6.68 0.81 12.60
N PHE A 97 6.65 1.47 11.43
CA PHE A 97 5.96 2.73 11.19
C PHE A 97 4.78 2.46 10.26
N GLU A 98 3.60 2.85 10.70
CA GLU A 98 2.35 2.51 10.02
C GLU A 98 1.51 3.76 9.82
N GLN A 99 2.03 4.67 8.99
CA GLN A 99 1.43 5.98 8.67
C GLN A 99 0.32 5.84 7.61
N LEU A 100 -0.71 5.06 7.93
CA LEU A 100 -1.87 4.84 7.08
C LEU A 100 -3.15 5.13 7.86
N TRP A 101 -4.16 5.66 7.16
CA TRP A 101 -5.41 6.06 7.80
C TRP A 101 -6.08 4.92 8.59
N TYR A 102 -6.08 3.71 8.04
CA TYR A 102 -6.76 2.57 8.67
C TYR A 102 -5.99 2.04 9.90
N THR A 103 -4.66 2.12 9.92
CA THR A 103 -3.85 1.70 11.07
C THR A 103 -4.04 2.68 12.21
N GLY A 104 -4.10 3.99 11.93
CA GLY A 104 -4.50 5.00 12.93
C GLY A 104 -5.88 4.73 13.54
N LYS A 105 -6.87 4.35 12.72
CA LYS A 105 -8.19 3.90 13.20
C LYS A 105 -8.09 2.67 14.11
N MET A 106 -7.34 1.65 13.68
CA MET A 106 -7.14 0.42 14.46
C MET A 106 -6.41 0.68 15.78
N HIS A 107 -5.43 1.59 15.81
CA HIS A 107 -4.75 2.00 17.04
C HIS A 107 -5.75 2.55 18.05
N GLY A 108 -6.67 3.42 17.62
CA GLY A 108 -7.74 3.95 18.48
C GLY A 108 -8.68 2.87 19.01
N GLU A 109 -9.10 1.93 18.15
CA GLU A 109 -9.98 0.82 18.56
C GLU A 109 -9.31 -0.12 19.57
N VAL A 110 -8.04 -0.47 19.37
CA VAL A 110 -7.26 -1.31 20.28
C VAL A 110 -7.02 -0.61 21.62
N LEU A 111 -6.61 0.65 21.57
CA LEU A 111 -6.32 1.41 22.78
C LEU A 111 -7.57 1.65 23.63
N ALA A 112 -8.72 1.91 23.00
CA ALA A 112 -9.99 2.04 23.70
C ALA A 112 -10.31 0.78 24.53
N LYS A 113 -10.14 -0.42 23.95
CA LYS A 113 -10.33 -1.69 24.67
C LYS A 113 -9.40 -1.80 25.88
N THR A 114 -8.11 -1.53 25.69
CA THR A 114 -7.10 -1.58 26.75
C THR A 114 -7.46 -0.65 27.91
N ILE A 115 -7.83 0.60 27.62
CA ILE A 115 -8.23 1.59 28.64
C ILE A 115 -9.52 1.17 29.36
N THR A 116 -10.45 0.50 28.68
CA THR A 116 -11.70 0.01 29.30
C THR A 116 -11.59 -1.34 30.01
N GLY A 117 -10.37 -1.87 30.17
CA GLY A 117 -10.10 -3.07 30.97
C GLY A 117 -9.91 -4.36 30.16
N GLU A 118 -9.93 -4.31 28.83
CA GLU A 118 -9.60 -5.44 27.96
C GLU A 118 -8.27 -5.16 27.24
N ARG A 119 -7.16 -5.44 27.93
CA ARG A 119 -5.80 -5.24 27.37
C ARG A 119 -5.65 -6.00 26.05
N THR A 120 -5.59 -5.26 24.94
CA THR A 120 -5.68 -5.82 23.59
C THR A 120 -4.38 -5.59 22.83
N LYS A 121 -3.85 -6.65 22.23
CA LYS A 121 -2.69 -6.58 21.34
C LYS A 121 -3.09 -5.96 20.00
N TYR A 122 -2.26 -5.04 19.50
CA TYR A 122 -2.39 -4.49 18.16
C TYR A 122 -1.88 -5.48 17.11
N GLU A 123 -2.79 -5.89 16.22
CA GLU A 123 -2.49 -6.76 15.09
C GLU A 123 -2.95 -6.11 13.79
N ARG A 124 -2.00 -5.56 13.01
CA ARG A 124 -2.27 -4.91 11.72
C ARG A 124 -2.95 -5.84 10.70
N GLY A 125 -2.65 -7.14 10.77
CA GLY A 125 -3.01 -8.08 9.71
C GLY A 125 -2.22 -7.85 8.42
N ILE A 126 -2.85 -8.17 7.29
CA ILE A 126 -2.24 -8.06 5.96
C ILE A 126 -2.16 -6.58 5.57
N TRP A 127 -0.97 -6.14 5.16
CA TRP A 127 -0.76 -4.78 4.67
C TRP A 127 -1.63 -4.52 3.45
N TYR A 128 -2.29 -3.37 3.42
CA TYR A 128 -2.93 -2.89 2.20
C TYR A 128 -2.84 -1.38 2.11
N ASN A 129 -2.87 -0.86 0.89
CA ASN A 129 -3.02 0.56 0.65
C ASN A 129 -3.84 0.78 -0.62
N SER A 130 -4.63 1.86 -0.63
CA SER A 130 -5.37 2.29 -1.80
C SER A 130 -5.26 3.79 -1.91
N ALA A 131 -4.98 4.27 -3.10
CA ALA A 131 -5.00 5.69 -3.39
C ALA A 131 -5.35 5.93 -4.86
N LYS A 132 -5.47 7.20 -5.21
CA LYS A 132 -5.83 7.62 -6.55
C LYS A 132 -4.83 8.66 -7.01
N PHE A 133 -4.25 8.43 -8.18
CA PHE A 133 -3.40 9.37 -8.86
C PHE A 133 -4.12 9.84 -10.12
N LEU A 134 -4.64 11.08 -10.08
CA LEU A 134 -5.50 11.64 -11.14
C LEU A 134 -6.71 10.75 -11.41
N ASP A 135 -6.78 10.13 -12.58
CA ASP A 135 -7.83 9.22 -13.02
C ASP A 135 -7.52 7.74 -12.75
N ILE A 136 -6.30 7.41 -12.33
CA ILE A 136 -5.85 6.04 -12.07
C ILE A 136 -5.94 5.74 -10.57
N GLU A 137 -6.78 4.78 -10.22
CA GLU A 137 -6.79 4.20 -8.88
C GLU A 137 -5.77 3.08 -8.79
N TYR A 138 -5.06 3.01 -7.67
CA TYR A 138 -4.16 1.92 -7.40
C TYR A 138 -4.43 1.28 -6.04
N GLN A 139 -4.25 -0.03 -6.00
CA GLN A 139 -4.48 -0.86 -4.83
C GLN A 139 -3.31 -1.82 -4.67
N THR A 140 -2.74 -1.88 -3.46
CA THR A 140 -1.72 -2.84 -3.10
C THR A 140 -2.20 -3.65 -1.91
N TYR A 141 -2.03 -4.97 -1.98
CA TYR A 141 -2.35 -5.89 -0.90
C TYR A 141 -1.15 -6.82 -0.67
N GLY A 142 -0.77 -7.07 0.58
CA GLY A 142 0.42 -7.85 0.92
C GLY A 142 1.72 -7.11 0.56
N PHE A 143 2.75 -7.87 0.18
CA PHE A 143 4.07 -7.34 -0.12
C PHE A 143 4.35 -7.38 -1.62
N VAL A 144 4.59 -6.21 -2.21
CA VAL A 144 5.02 -6.05 -3.60
C VAL A 144 6.28 -5.20 -3.60
N SER A 145 7.43 -5.86 -3.74
CA SER A 145 8.72 -5.20 -3.77
C SER A 145 9.01 -4.61 -5.17
N HIS A 146 9.74 -3.50 -5.23
CA HIS A 146 10.17 -2.92 -6.50
C HIS A 146 11.16 -3.82 -7.25
N GLN A 147 11.93 -4.62 -6.50
CA GLN A 147 12.82 -5.68 -6.99
C GLN A 147 12.37 -7.03 -6.44
N PRO A 148 12.42 -8.11 -7.24
CA PRO A 148 12.12 -9.46 -6.76
C PRO A 148 13.00 -9.81 -5.54
N ARG A 149 12.38 -10.30 -4.47
CA ARG A 149 13.12 -10.84 -3.33
C ARG A 149 13.60 -12.25 -3.66
N PRO A 150 14.66 -12.76 -2.99
CA PRO A 150 15.06 -14.15 -3.14
C PRO A 150 13.87 -15.11 -2.91
N GLY A 151 13.63 -16.02 -3.85
CA GLY A 151 12.52 -16.99 -3.79
C GLY A 151 11.14 -16.43 -4.18
N GLU A 152 11.05 -15.18 -4.66
CA GLU A 152 9.82 -14.59 -5.19
C GLU A 152 9.95 -14.29 -6.69
N THR A 153 8.83 -14.42 -7.41
CA THR A 153 8.67 -13.99 -8.79
C THR A 153 7.33 -13.26 -8.96
N SER A 154 7.04 -12.72 -10.14
CA SER A 154 5.79 -12.02 -10.37
C SER A 154 5.23 -12.18 -11.78
N LEU A 155 3.90 -12.33 -11.85
CA LEU A 155 3.14 -12.08 -13.07
C LEU A 155 2.93 -10.58 -13.21
N TYR A 156 3.26 -10.02 -14.38
CA TYR A 156 2.95 -8.64 -14.74
C TYR A 156 2.17 -8.61 -16.05
N TRP A 157 0.96 -8.05 -15.99
CA TRP A 157 0.12 -7.77 -17.13
C TRP A 157 -0.17 -6.26 -17.19
N GLU A 158 -0.14 -5.70 -18.38
CA GLU A 158 -0.42 -4.30 -18.67
C GLU A 158 -1.27 -4.25 -19.93
N HIS A 159 -2.35 -3.47 -19.91
CA HIS A 159 -3.20 -3.26 -21.07
C HIS A 159 -2.48 -2.34 -22.08
N PRO A 160 -2.62 -2.56 -23.41
CA PRO A 160 -1.93 -1.75 -24.43
C PRO A 160 -2.14 -0.24 -24.36
N GLU A 161 -3.26 0.20 -23.77
CA GLU A 161 -3.54 1.63 -23.53
C GLU A 161 -2.72 2.24 -22.38
N GLY A 162 -1.97 1.45 -21.62
CA GLY A 162 -1.08 1.92 -20.54
C GLY A 162 -1.79 2.42 -19.27
N ARG A 163 -3.13 2.31 -19.18
CA ARG A 163 -3.91 2.79 -18.02
C ARG A 163 -4.32 1.71 -17.02
N HIS A 164 -4.08 0.45 -17.36
CA HIS A 164 -4.48 -0.69 -16.53
C HIS A 164 -3.32 -1.66 -16.42
N CYS A 165 -2.95 -2.04 -15.20
CA CYS A 165 -1.99 -3.11 -14.98
C CYS A 165 -2.28 -3.91 -13.71
N ALA A 166 -1.79 -5.15 -13.71
CA ALA A 166 -1.87 -6.06 -12.60
C ALA A 166 -0.50 -6.72 -12.39
N ARG A 167 0.01 -6.65 -11.16
CA ARG A 167 1.16 -7.41 -10.69
C ARG A 167 0.73 -8.35 -9.58
N ILE A 168 1.02 -9.63 -9.74
CA ILE A 168 0.82 -10.65 -8.70
C ILE A 168 2.18 -11.22 -8.35
N VAL A 169 2.64 -11.01 -7.12
CA VAL A 169 3.90 -11.54 -6.62
C VAL A 169 3.64 -12.83 -5.87
N TYR A 170 4.42 -13.87 -6.15
CA TYR A 170 4.26 -15.19 -5.56
C TYR A 170 5.60 -15.89 -5.36
N LYS A 171 5.65 -16.88 -4.48
CA LYS A 171 6.86 -17.67 -4.22
C LYS A 171 7.17 -18.60 -5.38
N THR A 172 8.43 -18.69 -5.77
CA THR A 172 8.87 -19.53 -6.90
C THR A 172 8.62 -21.02 -6.65
N ASP A 173 8.79 -21.50 -5.41
CA ASP A 173 8.70 -22.93 -5.12
C ASP A 173 7.27 -23.40 -4.81
N SER A 174 6.57 -22.68 -3.93
CA SER A 174 5.23 -23.07 -3.46
C SER A 174 4.09 -22.43 -4.25
N HIS A 175 4.40 -21.45 -5.09
CA HIS A 175 3.44 -20.64 -5.86
C HIS A 175 2.46 -19.84 -5.00
N GLU A 176 2.64 -19.80 -3.67
CA GLU A 176 1.84 -19.00 -2.75
C GLU A 176 1.95 -17.51 -3.08
N VAL A 177 0.82 -16.83 -3.23
CA VAL A 177 0.79 -15.39 -3.47
C VAL A 177 1.22 -14.63 -2.22
N VAL A 178 2.12 -13.67 -2.39
CA VAL A 178 2.64 -12.79 -1.32
C VAL A 178 2.11 -11.36 -1.44
N GLY A 179 1.69 -10.94 -2.64
CA GLY A 179 1.14 -9.62 -2.82
C GLY A 179 0.52 -9.36 -4.19
N PHE A 180 -0.26 -8.29 -4.23
CA PHE A 180 -0.98 -7.79 -5.38
C PHE A 180 -0.72 -6.30 -5.54
N SER A 181 -0.60 -5.84 -6.78
CA SER A 181 -0.65 -4.43 -7.14
C SER A 181 -1.49 -4.25 -8.38
N PHE A 182 -2.57 -3.48 -8.27
CA PHE A 182 -3.50 -3.20 -9.37
C PHE A 182 -3.52 -1.70 -9.62
N PHE A 183 -3.48 -1.31 -10.90
CA PHE A 183 -3.64 0.07 -11.36
C PHE A 183 -4.75 0.11 -12.38
N GLY A 184 -5.67 1.07 -12.24
CA GLY A 184 -6.84 1.23 -13.12
C GLY A 184 -7.90 0.14 -12.98
N ILE A 185 -7.67 -0.88 -12.13
CA ILE A 185 -8.59 -2.01 -11.91
C ILE A 185 -8.85 -2.16 -10.43
N ARG A 186 -10.12 -2.34 -10.06
CA ARG A 186 -10.52 -2.49 -8.67
C ARG A 186 -10.75 -3.95 -8.31
N TYR A 187 -10.02 -4.41 -7.29
CA TYR A 187 -10.26 -5.69 -6.65
C TYR A 187 -10.82 -5.49 -5.25
N ARG A 188 -11.70 -6.40 -4.83
CA ARG A 188 -12.31 -6.43 -3.49
C ARG A 188 -11.24 -6.76 -2.47
N HIS A 189 -10.95 -5.81 -1.59
CA HIS A 189 -10.01 -5.98 -0.48
C HIS A 189 -10.21 -7.31 0.25
N ARG A 190 -11.44 -7.63 0.70
CA ARG A 190 -11.74 -8.88 1.43
C ARG A 190 -11.35 -10.15 0.67
N VAL A 191 -11.40 -10.14 -0.67
CA VAL A 191 -11.06 -11.31 -1.49
C VAL A 191 -9.54 -11.46 -1.57
N CYS A 192 -8.83 -10.37 -1.88
CA CYS A 192 -7.37 -10.36 -1.91
C CYS A 192 -6.77 -10.72 -0.55
N GLU A 193 -7.28 -10.13 0.53
CA GLU A 193 -6.87 -10.41 1.90
C GLU A 193 -7.08 -11.89 2.25
N ARG A 194 -8.23 -12.47 1.92
CA ARG A 194 -8.51 -13.88 2.17
C ARG A 194 -7.54 -14.79 1.41
N TRP A 195 -7.25 -14.51 0.14
CA TRP A 195 -6.29 -15.31 -0.64
C TRP A 195 -4.87 -15.26 -0.06
N LEU A 196 -4.43 -14.10 0.41
CA LEU A 196 -3.14 -13.95 1.09
C LEU A 196 -3.13 -14.71 2.43
N ARG A 197 -4.19 -14.57 3.23
CA ARG A 197 -4.32 -15.23 4.53
C ARG A 197 -4.34 -16.76 4.41
N GLU A 198 -5.04 -17.27 3.41
CA GLU A 198 -5.15 -18.71 3.11
C GLU A 198 -3.95 -19.25 2.30
N LYS A 199 -2.95 -18.41 2.00
CA LYS A 199 -1.75 -18.77 1.20
C LYS A 199 -2.12 -19.44 -0.12
N ARG A 200 -3.11 -18.89 -0.82
CA ARG A 200 -3.55 -19.44 -2.11
C ARG A 200 -2.44 -19.34 -3.15
N THR A 201 -2.36 -20.35 -4.03
CA THR A 201 -1.40 -20.32 -5.13
C THR A 201 -1.82 -19.32 -6.20
N VAL A 202 -0.87 -18.88 -7.02
CA VAL A 202 -1.14 -17.99 -8.16
C VAL A 202 -2.14 -18.62 -9.13
N GLU A 203 -2.10 -19.94 -9.36
CA GLU A 203 -3.04 -20.66 -10.20
C GLU A 203 -4.46 -20.56 -9.64
N TYR A 204 -4.62 -20.83 -8.34
CA TYR A 204 -5.92 -20.73 -7.70
C TYR A 204 -6.48 -19.31 -7.82
N VAL A 205 -5.64 -18.29 -7.57
CA VAL A 205 -6.04 -16.89 -7.67
C VAL A 205 -6.45 -16.54 -9.09
N LEU A 206 -5.67 -16.95 -10.09
CA LEU A 206 -5.94 -16.70 -11.50
C LEU A 206 -7.23 -17.39 -11.98
N GLU A 207 -7.49 -18.62 -11.57
CA GLU A 207 -8.76 -19.29 -11.88
C GLU A 207 -9.98 -18.61 -11.24
N ASN A 208 -9.79 -17.99 -10.06
CA ASN A 208 -10.87 -17.36 -9.29
C ASN A 208 -10.85 -15.82 -9.39
N LEU A 209 -10.11 -15.26 -10.35
CA LEU A 209 -9.81 -13.83 -10.40
C LEU A 209 -11.08 -12.96 -10.49
N GLY A 210 -12.11 -13.44 -11.20
CA GLY A 210 -13.41 -12.76 -11.29
C GLY A 210 -14.21 -12.68 -9.98
N GLU A 211 -13.85 -13.44 -8.94
CA GLU A 211 -14.41 -13.22 -7.58
C GLU A 211 -13.94 -11.88 -7.01
N GLY A 212 -12.68 -11.54 -7.28
CA GLY A 212 -12.05 -10.32 -6.82
C GLY A 212 -12.59 -9.06 -7.50
N ASN A 213 -13.14 -9.16 -8.71
CA ASN A 213 -13.62 -8.00 -9.45
C ASN A 213 -14.66 -7.20 -8.66
N PHE A 214 -14.33 -5.94 -8.38
CA PHE A 214 -15.20 -5.02 -7.67
C PHE A 214 -16.28 -4.42 -8.58
N ASP A 215 -15.95 -4.18 -9.84
CA ASP A 215 -16.77 -3.41 -10.75
C ASP A 215 -18.06 -4.16 -11.16
N PRO A 216 -19.14 -3.41 -11.46
CA PRO A 216 -20.39 -3.97 -11.94
C PRO A 216 -20.25 -4.80 -13.23
N GLU A 217 -21.27 -5.61 -13.53
CA GLU A 217 -21.28 -6.62 -14.60
C GLU A 217 -21.01 -6.08 -16.02
N PHE A 218 -21.22 -4.78 -16.27
CA PHE A 218 -21.04 -4.15 -17.58
C PHE A 218 -19.73 -3.38 -17.75
N PHE A 219 -18.84 -3.38 -16.75
CA PHE A 219 -17.51 -2.80 -16.90
C PHE A 219 -16.60 -3.77 -17.66
N LYS A 220 -15.61 -3.21 -18.37
CA LYS A 220 -14.61 -4.01 -19.08
C LYS A 220 -13.86 -4.89 -18.08
N GLN A 221 -13.79 -6.18 -18.38
CA GLN A 221 -13.11 -7.20 -17.58
C GLN A 221 -11.78 -7.52 -18.23
N TYR A 222 -10.74 -7.67 -17.41
CA TYR A 222 -9.36 -7.89 -17.85
C TYR A 222 -8.82 -9.25 -17.43
N GLU A 223 -9.61 -10.02 -16.67
CA GLU A 223 -9.21 -11.26 -16.05
C GLU A 223 -8.75 -12.29 -17.08
N SER A 224 -9.42 -12.37 -18.24
CA SER A 224 -9.04 -13.30 -19.29
C SER A 224 -7.67 -12.95 -19.86
N GLU A 225 -7.36 -11.66 -20.02
CA GLU A 225 -6.07 -11.21 -20.54
C GLU A 225 -4.93 -11.48 -19.54
N ILE A 226 -5.20 -11.27 -18.24
CA ILE A 226 -4.24 -11.58 -17.16
C ILE A 226 -3.94 -13.08 -17.12
N VAL A 227 -4.97 -13.94 -17.20
CA VAL A 227 -4.79 -15.40 -17.24
C VAL A 227 -4.05 -15.85 -18.50
N SER A 228 -4.40 -15.28 -19.67
CA SER A 228 -3.69 -15.56 -20.92
C SER A 228 -2.22 -15.18 -20.83
N LYS A 229 -1.88 -14.04 -20.21
CA LYS A 229 -0.49 -13.62 -19.98
C LYS A 229 0.28 -14.64 -19.16
N PHE A 230 -0.31 -15.18 -18.10
CA PHE A 230 0.31 -16.21 -17.28
C PHE A 230 0.55 -17.51 -18.05
N ASN A 231 -0.46 -18.00 -18.78
CA ASN A 231 -0.33 -19.22 -19.59
C ASN A 231 0.76 -19.07 -20.66
N LEU A 232 0.91 -17.90 -21.28
CA LEU A 232 1.99 -17.62 -22.23
C LEU A 232 3.38 -17.65 -21.59
N GLN A 233 3.50 -17.19 -20.34
CA GLN A 233 4.76 -17.19 -19.60
C GLN A 233 5.14 -18.56 -19.03
N ASN A 234 4.18 -19.49 -18.94
CA ASN A 234 4.37 -20.81 -18.34
C ASN A 234 3.90 -21.90 -19.31
N PRO A 235 4.74 -22.29 -20.30
CA PRO A 235 4.42 -23.33 -21.27
C PRO A 235 4.17 -24.67 -20.57
N GLY A 236 2.89 -25.00 -20.35
CA GLY A 236 2.45 -26.16 -19.55
C GLY A 236 1.25 -25.83 -18.65
N ALA A 237 1.05 -24.56 -18.32
CA ALA A 237 -0.16 -24.08 -17.68
C ALA A 237 -1.31 -23.99 -18.70
N ASN A 238 -2.50 -24.42 -18.30
CA ASN A 238 -3.74 -24.29 -19.08
C ASN A 238 -4.87 -23.77 -18.19
N LEU A 239 -4.60 -22.67 -17.49
CA LEU A 239 -5.56 -22.08 -16.57
C LEU A 239 -6.74 -21.47 -17.33
N LYS A 240 -7.93 -21.66 -16.78
CA LYS A 240 -9.18 -21.07 -17.28
C LYS A 240 -9.93 -20.42 -16.13
N LEU A 241 -10.55 -19.28 -16.40
CA LEU A 241 -11.40 -18.61 -15.43
C LEU A 241 -12.59 -19.49 -15.06
N LYS A 242 -12.85 -19.62 -13.76
CA LYS A 242 -14.07 -20.22 -13.25
C LYS A 242 -15.24 -19.30 -13.54
N ARG A 243 -16.35 -19.89 -13.99
CA ARG A 243 -17.59 -19.15 -14.24
C ARG A 243 -18.09 -18.53 -12.94
N ARG A 244 -18.29 -17.21 -12.94
CA ARG A 244 -18.87 -16.49 -11.79
C ARG A 244 -20.25 -17.10 -11.49
N LYS A 245 -20.52 -17.45 -10.23
CA LYS A 245 -21.87 -17.84 -9.81
C LYS A 245 -22.75 -16.60 -9.97
N GLY A 246 -23.57 -16.56 -11.02
CA GLY A 246 -24.36 -15.38 -11.40
C GLY A 246 -25.34 -14.92 -10.32
N LEU A 247 -25.82 -13.68 -10.47
CA LEU A 247 -26.73 -12.97 -9.57
C LEU A 247 -27.98 -13.80 -9.19
N PHE A 248 -28.46 -14.65 -10.10
CA PHE A 248 -29.63 -15.49 -9.91
C PHE A 248 -29.55 -16.44 -8.71
N ARG A 249 -28.36 -16.87 -8.26
CA ARG A 249 -28.28 -17.72 -7.06
C ARG A 249 -28.44 -16.96 -5.75
N ARG A 250 -28.21 -15.63 -5.73
CA ARG A 250 -28.43 -14.77 -4.56
C ARG A 250 -29.90 -14.36 -4.38
N LEU A 251 -30.71 -14.45 -5.44
CA LEU A 251 -32.15 -14.23 -5.39
C LEU A 251 -32.94 -15.46 -4.87
N PHE A 252 -32.28 -16.63 -4.83
CA PHE A 252 -32.89 -17.91 -4.45
C PHE A 252 -32.11 -18.64 -3.35
N ALA A 253 -31.36 -17.92 -2.50
CA ALA A 253 -30.63 -18.45 -1.35
C ALA A 253 -30.89 -17.61 -0.10
#